data_AF-A0A151J927-F1
#
_entry.id   AF-A0A151J927-F1
#
_cell.length_a   1.000
_cell.length_b   1.000
_cell.length_c   1.000
_cell.angle_alpha   90.00
_cell.angle_beta   90.00
_cell.angle_gamma   90.00
#
_symmetry.space_group_name_H-M   'P 1'
#
loop_
_entity.id
_entity.type
_entity.pdbx_description
1 polymer ?
#
loop_
_entity_poly.entity_id
_entity_poly.type
_entity_poly.pdbx_seq_one_letter_code
_entity_poly.pdbx_strand_id
1 'polypeptide(L)'
;MLLHKVPWKTGTTFATVTSSYITYLKSNYGDNVTIVFDGYDDLTTKSSERDRRSKKFISVEYRFNENTKVAVEKGKFLSNNNNKKNFIKLLHDCRVRENFKSITCKGDADRTIATEAIVNDYFPDKKVVVVSEDIDVLVILTALAEDQEIYFLKPKSSSGTVRKKIFSTKSLDSRYANVKKRILFAHAFTGCDTTSAFFNRGKKSFFDIINRDTPVSKKLCKAVDLFRMHVESVDELLDGGVDCLLELYGYKLKISGDNLTPKQKLSKARYDMFLKKNTLHMKSTKKNTVNIATLPLAINGFREHLKRVYYQVQSWIGFLTQSNEVPTLNPTDWGWKLNSMVRAMCLHRANFLHKRRKLTCVSIDIYVGLSRSIACKSSALAREIDGQKQTARQFQNRNE
;
A
#
# COMPACT_ATOMS: atom_id res chain seq x y z
N MET A 1 -10.47 9.38 2.55
CA MET A 1 -11.15 9.31 3.88
C MET A 1 -11.97 10.56 4.21
N LEU A 2 -11.36 11.74 4.37
CA LEU A 2 -12.07 12.97 4.81
C LEU A 2 -13.21 13.37 3.88
N LEU A 3 -12.98 13.36 2.56
CA LEU A 3 -13.97 13.71 1.54
C LEU A 3 -15.30 12.95 1.66
N HIS A 4 -15.30 11.77 2.28
CA HIS A 4 -16.50 10.96 2.43
C HIS A 4 -17.28 11.23 3.74
N LYS A 5 -16.69 11.92 4.73
CA LYS A 5 -17.29 12.15 6.05
C LYS A 5 -18.39 13.20 6.06
N VAL A 6 -18.28 14.22 5.22
CA VAL A 6 -19.30 15.28 5.13
C VAL A 6 -20.29 14.95 4.01
N PRO A 7 -21.61 14.86 4.30
CA PRO A 7 -22.64 14.70 3.28
C PRO A 7 -22.78 15.97 2.44
N TRP A 8 -23.09 15.84 1.15
CA TRP A 8 -23.38 16.99 0.28
C TRP A 8 -24.87 17.03 -0.01
N LYS A 9 -25.48 18.22 0.05
CA LYS A 9 -26.86 18.45 -0.36
C LYS A 9 -26.88 19.16 -1.71
N THR A 10 -27.55 18.58 -2.69
CA THR A 10 -27.76 19.21 -4.01
C THR A 10 -28.40 20.60 -3.84
N GLY A 11 -27.97 21.56 -4.64
CA GLY A 11 -28.44 22.95 -4.58
C GLY A 11 -27.72 23.85 -3.57
N THR A 12 -26.89 23.30 -2.68
CA THR A 12 -25.99 24.10 -1.81
C THR A 12 -24.76 24.55 -2.58
N THR A 13 -24.14 25.67 -2.18
CA THR A 13 -22.92 26.16 -2.83
C THR A 13 -21.70 25.38 -2.37
N PHE A 14 -20.65 25.34 -3.20
CA PHE A 14 -19.39 24.73 -2.78
C PHE A 14 -18.74 25.44 -1.59
N ALA A 15 -18.98 26.75 -1.41
CA ALA A 15 -18.62 27.48 -0.20
C ALA A 15 -19.20 26.80 1.06
N THR A 16 -20.53 26.63 1.11
CA THR A 16 -21.22 25.95 2.21
C THR A 16 -20.70 24.54 2.43
N VAL A 17 -20.42 23.81 1.34
CA VAL A 17 -19.84 22.46 1.42
C VAL A 17 -18.46 22.51 2.08
N THR A 18 -17.56 23.38 1.63
CA THR A 18 -16.21 23.50 2.21
C THR A 18 -16.27 23.94 3.69
N SER A 19 -17.11 24.90 4.05
CA SER A 19 -17.33 25.31 5.43
C SER A 19 -17.80 24.15 6.30
N SER A 20 -18.67 23.28 5.79
CA SER A 20 -19.11 22.08 6.50
C SER A 20 -17.95 21.10 6.81
N TYR A 21 -16.91 21.04 5.95
CA TYR A 21 -15.69 20.29 6.27
C TYR A 21 -14.85 20.95 7.36
N ILE A 22 -14.78 22.28 7.39
CA ILE A 22 -14.08 23.03 8.46
C ILE A 22 -14.79 22.79 9.80
N THR A 23 -16.11 22.96 9.84
CA THR A 23 -16.93 22.67 11.02
C THR A 23 -16.74 21.23 11.47
N TYR A 24 -16.80 20.26 10.55
CA TYR A 24 -16.55 18.86 10.87
C TYR A 24 -15.19 18.65 11.54
N LEU A 25 -14.13 19.26 11.01
CA LEU A 25 -12.79 19.13 11.58
C LEU A 25 -12.71 19.73 13.00
N LYS A 26 -13.15 20.99 13.18
CA LYS A 26 -13.14 21.67 14.48
C LYS A 26 -13.92 20.86 15.53
N SER A 27 -15.13 20.43 15.19
CA SER A 27 -15.99 19.70 16.13
C SER A 27 -15.50 18.29 16.49
N ASN A 28 -14.71 17.63 15.63
CA ASN A 28 -14.28 16.24 15.88
C ASN A 28 -12.82 16.13 16.33
N TYR A 29 -11.98 17.11 15.99
CA TYR A 29 -10.52 17.02 16.16
C TYR A 29 -9.89 18.31 16.73
N GLY A 30 -10.68 19.38 16.93
CA GLY A 30 -10.18 20.67 17.42
C GLY A 30 -9.47 21.51 16.35
N ASP A 31 -8.71 22.50 16.79
CA ASP A 31 -8.09 23.50 15.91
C ASP A 31 -6.68 23.11 15.43
N ASN A 32 -5.97 22.25 16.18
CA ASN A 32 -4.62 21.81 15.82
C ASN A 32 -4.65 20.57 14.90
N VAL A 33 -5.12 20.75 13.66
CA VAL A 33 -5.23 19.67 12.67
C VAL A 33 -4.37 19.96 11.46
N THR A 34 -3.52 19.00 11.10
CA THR A 34 -2.83 18.98 9.81
C THR A 34 -3.53 18.02 8.86
N ILE A 35 -3.96 18.51 7.69
CA ILE A 35 -4.56 17.67 6.67
C ILE A 35 -3.60 17.43 5.51
N VAL A 36 -3.34 16.15 5.23
CA VAL A 36 -2.55 15.73 4.08
C VAL A 36 -3.48 15.27 2.97
N PHE A 37 -3.35 15.88 1.80
CA PHE A 37 -4.09 15.52 0.59
C PHE A 37 -3.22 14.72 -0.37
N ASP A 38 -3.85 13.75 -1.03
CA ASP A 38 -3.26 13.03 -2.16
C ASP A 38 -2.93 13.99 -3.30
N GLY A 39 -1.83 13.68 -3.99
CA GLY A 39 -1.49 14.24 -5.28
C GLY A 39 -2.11 13.48 -6.43
N TYR A 40 -2.55 14.20 -7.45
CA TYR A 40 -3.19 13.65 -8.64
C TYR A 40 -2.32 13.82 -9.89
N ASP A 41 -0.99 13.71 -9.74
CA ASP A 41 -0.09 13.73 -10.89
C ASP A 41 -0.15 12.39 -11.66
N ASP A 42 -0.22 12.50 -12.99
CA ASP A 42 -0.41 11.38 -13.90
C ASP A 42 0.83 10.45 -13.99
N LEU A 43 2.00 10.93 -13.55
CA LEU A 43 3.29 10.23 -13.60
C LEU A 43 3.65 9.58 -12.26
N THR A 44 2.71 8.86 -11.65
CA THR A 44 2.92 8.16 -10.39
C THR A 44 2.72 6.65 -10.54
N THR A 45 3.41 5.86 -9.73
CA THR A 45 3.28 4.38 -9.72
C THR A 45 1.88 3.90 -9.31
N LYS A 46 1.10 4.75 -8.61
CA LYS A 46 -0.31 4.46 -8.26
C LYS A 46 -1.30 4.82 -9.39
N SER A 47 -0.88 5.42 -10.50
CA SER A 47 -1.79 5.82 -11.60
C SER A 47 -2.56 4.63 -12.19
N SER A 48 -1.91 3.49 -12.40
CA SER A 48 -2.56 2.28 -12.92
C SER A 48 -3.62 1.70 -11.98
N GLU A 49 -3.37 1.74 -10.67
CA GLU A 49 -4.32 1.26 -9.66
C GLU A 49 -5.51 2.23 -9.51
N ARG A 50 -5.26 3.54 -9.62
CA ARG A 50 -6.32 4.56 -9.67
C ARG A 50 -7.24 4.34 -10.89
N ASP A 51 -6.67 4.07 -12.06
CA ASP A 51 -7.44 3.76 -13.27
C ASP A 51 -8.24 2.46 -13.13
N ARG A 52 -7.67 1.42 -12.53
CA ARG A 52 -8.40 0.18 -12.23
C ARG A 52 -9.64 0.44 -11.36
N ARG A 53 -9.54 1.35 -10.38
CA ARG A 53 -10.63 1.75 -9.48
C ARG A 53 -11.65 2.69 -10.13
N SER A 54 -11.24 3.53 -11.08
CA SER A 54 -12.11 4.55 -11.71
C SER A 54 -13.05 3.99 -12.79
N LYS A 55 -12.79 2.78 -13.31
CA LYS A 55 -13.63 2.10 -14.34
C LYS A 55 -15.10 1.87 -13.94
N LYS A 56 -15.50 2.18 -12.71
CA LYS A 56 -16.84 1.91 -12.18
C LYS A 56 -17.85 3.05 -12.36
N PHE A 57 -17.41 4.28 -12.66
CA PHE A 57 -18.30 5.45 -12.77
C PHE A 57 -17.76 6.48 -13.77
N ILE A 58 -18.60 6.91 -14.72
CA ILE A 58 -18.27 7.95 -15.70
C ILE A 58 -19.02 9.21 -15.29
N SER A 59 -18.33 10.13 -14.62
CA SER A 59 -18.82 11.50 -14.41
C SER A 59 -18.08 12.46 -15.34
N VAL A 60 -18.82 13.42 -15.89
CA VAL A 60 -18.22 14.56 -16.61
C VAL A 60 -17.38 15.41 -15.67
N GLU A 61 -16.43 16.15 -16.25
CA GLU A 61 -15.70 17.18 -15.53
C GLU A 61 -16.58 18.42 -15.36
N TYR A 62 -16.64 18.95 -14.14
CA TYR A 62 -17.38 20.17 -13.82
C TYR A 62 -16.41 21.34 -13.65
N ARG A 63 -16.75 22.49 -14.23
CA ARG A 63 -16.14 23.76 -13.88
C ARG A 63 -16.98 24.41 -12.77
N PHE A 64 -16.36 24.75 -11.65
CA PHE A 64 -17.05 25.30 -10.49
C PHE A 64 -16.13 26.21 -9.67
N ASN A 65 -16.73 27.07 -8.88
CA ASN A 65 -16.09 27.92 -7.86
C ASN A 65 -16.92 27.87 -6.56
N GLU A 66 -16.53 28.67 -5.56
CA GLU A 66 -17.21 28.74 -4.26
C GLU A 66 -18.72 29.02 -4.36
N ASN A 67 -19.15 29.84 -5.32
CA ASN A 67 -20.54 30.26 -5.49
C ASN A 67 -21.39 29.28 -6.31
N THR A 68 -20.74 28.32 -6.98
CA THR A 68 -21.43 27.34 -7.82
C THR A 68 -22.23 26.37 -6.95
N LYS A 69 -23.49 26.09 -7.33
CA LYS A 69 -24.33 25.11 -6.63
C LYS A 69 -23.96 23.68 -7.02
N VAL A 70 -23.92 22.78 -6.04
CA VAL A 70 -23.73 21.35 -6.24
C VAL A 70 -24.91 20.80 -7.05
N ALA A 71 -24.65 20.40 -8.29
CA ALA A 71 -25.69 19.92 -9.22
C ALA A 71 -25.91 18.40 -9.17
N VAL A 72 -24.96 17.65 -8.61
CA VAL A 72 -24.99 16.18 -8.61
C VAL A 72 -24.58 15.61 -7.26
N GLU A 73 -24.94 14.35 -7.04
CA GLU A 73 -24.55 13.62 -5.84
C GLU A 73 -23.02 13.54 -5.68
N LYS A 74 -22.57 13.63 -4.42
CA LYS A 74 -21.14 13.56 -4.02
C LYS A 74 -20.39 12.39 -4.64
N GLY A 75 -20.98 11.19 -4.60
CA GLY A 75 -20.35 9.98 -5.12
C GLY A 75 -20.09 10.06 -6.63
N LYS A 76 -21.07 10.58 -7.39
CA LYS A 76 -20.95 10.81 -8.83
C LYS A 76 -19.89 11.87 -9.11
N PHE A 77 -19.96 13.03 -8.45
CA PHE A 77 -18.98 14.11 -8.62
C PHE A 77 -17.54 13.65 -8.37
N LEU A 78 -17.31 13.00 -7.22
CA LEU A 78 -15.98 12.52 -6.82
C LEU A 78 -15.52 11.29 -7.61
N SER A 79 -16.33 10.69 -8.47
CA SER A 79 -15.84 9.58 -9.31
C SER A 79 -14.81 10.04 -10.35
N ASN A 80 -14.88 11.29 -10.79
CA ASN A 80 -13.94 11.89 -11.73
C ASN A 80 -12.72 12.49 -11.00
N ASN A 81 -11.52 12.18 -11.49
CA ASN A 81 -10.26 12.60 -10.86
C ASN A 81 -9.99 14.10 -10.97
N ASN A 82 -10.38 14.76 -12.06
CA ASN A 82 -10.22 16.21 -12.21
C ASN A 82 -11.16 16.95 -11.25
N ASN A 83 -12.40 16.47 -11.09
CA ASN A 83 -13.34 17.01 -10.11
C ASN A 83 -12.80 16.89 -8.68
N LYS A 84 -12.26 15.72 -8.31
CA LYS A 84 -11.59 15.50 -7.02
C LYS A 84 -10.44 16.49 -6.82
N LYS A 85 -9.54 16.60 -7.81
CA LYS A 85 -8.37 17.49 -7.76
C LYS A 85 -8.79 18.95 -7.55
N ASN A 86 -9.74 19.43 -8.35
CA ASN A 86 -10.24 20.80 -8.26
C ASN A 86 -10.97 21.07 -6.94
N PHE A 87 -11.72 20.09 -6.42
CA PHE A 87 -12.40 20.23 -5.14
C PHE A 87 -11.43 20.23 -3.96
N ILE A 88 -10.38 19.40 -4.00
CA ILE A 88 -9.31 19.41 -3.01
C ILE A 88 -8.60 20.76 -3.00
N LYS A 89 -8.32 21.34 -4.17
CA LYS A 89 -7.76 22.70 -4.28
C LYS A 89 -8.67 23.73 -3.61
N LEU A 90 -9.97 23.71 -3.93
CA LEU A 90 -10.94 24.62 -3.32
C LEU A 90 -10.99 24.47 -1.78
N LEU A 91 -10.98 23.22 -1.29
CA LEU A 91 -10.99 22.94 0.14
C LEU A 91 -9.68 23.36 0.82
N HIS A 92 -8.55 23.22 0.15
CA HIS A 92 -7.25 23.70 0.62
C HIS A 92 -7.26 25.23 0.77
N ASP A 93 -7.73 25.96 -0.25
CA ASP A 93 -7.76 27.43 -0.23
C ASP A 93 -8.71 27.96 0.86
N CYS A 94 -9.85 27.32 1.07
CA CYS A 94 -10.78 27.62 2.17
C CYS A 94 -10.13 27.39 3.57
N ARG A 95 -9.22 26.42 3.69
CA ARG A 95 -8.54 26.12 4.97
C ARG A 95 -7.46 27.09 5.35
N VAL A 96 -6.71 27.60 4.36
CA VAL A 96 -5.71 28.63 4.58
C VAL A 96 -6.38 29.86 5.22
N ARG A 97 -7.62 30.18 4.83
CA ARG A 97 -8.42 31.25 5.46
C ARG A 97 -8.83 30.96 6.91
N GLU A 98 -8.91 29.68 7.30
CA GLU A 98 -9.37 29.22 8.61
C GLU A 98 -8.21 28.76 9.52
N ASN A 99 -6.96 29.08 9.17
CA ASN A 99 -5.73 28.73 9.90
C ASN A 99 -5.46 27.23 10.11
N PHE A 100 -6.02 26.34 9.28
CA PHE A 100 -5.65 24.93 9.28
C PHE A 100 -4.38 24.68 8.46
N LYS A 101 -3.44 23.89 9.00
CA LYS A 101 -2.28 23.42 8.22
C LYS A 101 -2.73 22.37 7.21
N SER A 102 -2.28 22.48 5.96
CA SER A 102 -2.50 21.43 4.98
C SER A 102 -1.30 21.21 4.07
N ILE A 103 -1.14 19.97 3.63
CA ILE A 103 -0.02 19.50 2.83
C ILE A 103 -0.59 18.80 1.60
N THR A 104 -0.17 19.21 0.41
CA THR A 104 -0.55 18.52 -0.84
C THR A 104 0.64 17.70 -1.33
N CYS A 105 0.44 16.40 -1.52
CA CYS A 105 1.48 15.51 -2.02
C CYS A 105 1.56 15.57 -3.55
N LYS A 106 2.69 15.15 -4.15
CA LYS A 106 2.78 14.92 -5.61
C LYS A 106 2.06 13.63 -6.03
N GLY A 107 2.17 12.59 -5.20
CA GLY A 107 1.56 11.29 -5.44
C GLY A 107 0.67 10.86 -4.29
N ASP A 108 1.16 9.96 -3.48
CA ASP A 108 0.39 9.32 -2.42
C ASP A 108 0.64 10.00 -1.07
N ALA A 109 -0.43 10.16 -0.26
CA ALA A 109 -0.32 10.80 1.03
C ALA A 109 0.25 9.90 2.13
N ASP A 110 0.27 8.57 1.95
CA ASP A 110 0.49 7.62 3.04
C ASP A 110 1.80 7.86 3.80
N ARG A 111 2.90 8.01 3.06
CA ARG A 111 4.23 8.30 3.63
C ARG A 111 4.32 9.68 4.27
N THR A 112 3.73 10.69 3.63
CA THR A 112 3.73 12.06 4.14
C THR A 112 2.97 12.16 5.45
N ILE A 113 1.84 11.45 5.58
CA ILE A 113 1.07 11.37 6.83
C ILE A 113 1.94 10.78 7.95
N ALA A 114 2.61 9.65 7.69
CA ALA A 114 3.47 9.02 8.70
C ALA A 114 4.65 9.90 9.09
N THR A 115 5.31 10.53 8.11
CA THR A 115 6.48 11.41 8.34
C THR A 115 6.08 12.65 9.12
N GLU A 116 4.98 13.32 8.74
CA GLU A 116 4.48 14.50 9.44
C GLU A 116 4.10 14.14 10.89
N ALA A 117 3.49 12.97 11.11
CA ALA A 117 3.16 12.52 12.46
C ALA A 117 4.42 12.33 13.33
N ILE A 118 5.47 11.71 12.79
CA ILE A 118 6.75 11.52 13.50
C ILE A 118 7.41 12.87 13.80
N VAL A 119 7.44 13.78 12.84
CA VAL A 119 8.00 15.13 13.04
C VAL A 119 7.25 15.91 14.12
N ASN A 120 5.92 15.79 14.18
CA ASN A 120 5.12 16.48 15.19
C ASN A 120 5.18 15.83 16.58
N ASP A 121 5.64 14.58 16.70
CA ASP A 121 5.79 13.88 18.00
C ASP A 121 7.03 14.35 18.78
N TYR A 122 8.00 14.99 18.10
CA TYR A 122 9.17 15.59 18.77
C TYR A 122 8.82 16.79 19.65
N PHE A 123 7.57 17.28 19.61
CA PHE A 123 7.10 18.35 20.50
C PHE A 123 6.54 17.73 21.79
N PRO A 124 7.27 17.82 22.93
CA PRO A 124 7.03 17.00 24.13
C PRO A 124 5.64 17.19 24.78
N ASP A 125 4.99 18.33 24.55
CA ASP A 125 3.69 18.65 25.15
C ASP A 125 2.48 18.17 24.33
N LYS A 126 2.71 17.44 23.22
CA LYS A 126 1.64 17.09 22.28
C LYS A 126 1.61 15.59 22.00
N LYS A 127 0.42 15.00 22.15
CA LYS A 127 0.15 13.65 21.64
C LYS A 127 -0.28 13.73 20.18
N VAL A 128 0.38 12.96 19.31
CA VAL A 128 0.02 12.90 17.89
C VAL A 128 -0.96 11.76 17.62
N VAL A 129 -2.06 12.07 16.93
CA VAL A 129 -3.05 11.10 16.47
C VAL A 129 -3.19 11.14 14.96
N VAL A 130 -2.81 10.06 14.29
CA VAL A 130 -3.04 9.86 12.86
C VAL A 130 -4.43 9.28 12.66
N VAL A 131 -5.32 10.02 12.00
CA VAL A 131 -6.64 9.52 11.62
C VAL A 131 -6.58 8.99 10.19
N SER A 132 -6.74 7.69 9.99
CA SER A 132 -6.84 7.09 8.65
C SER A 132 -7.68 5.81 8.62
N GLU A 133 -8.38 5.58 7.51
CA GLU A 133 -9.02 4.28 7.23
C GLU A 133 -8.04 3.30 6.59
N ASP A 134 -6.96 3.81 6.00
CA ASP A 134 -5.98 3.03 5.27
C ASP A 134 -4.95 2.40 6.23
N ILE A 135 -4.81 1.08 6.15
CA ILE A 135 -3.87 0.33 6.98
C ILE A 135 -2.44 0.50 6.48
N ASP A 136 -2.25 0.88 5.21
CA ASP A 136 -0.90 1.08 4.66
C ASP A 136 -0.19 2.23 5.39
N VAL A 137 -0.94 3.27 5.80
CA VAL A 137 -0.44 4.33 6.69
C VAL A 137 0.02 3.79 8.05
N LEU A 138 -0.76 2.90 8.68
CA LEU A 138 -0.39 2.28 9.95
C LEU A 138 0.90 1.44 9.80
N VAL A 139 1.03 0.70 8.69
CA VAL A 139 2.22 -0.10 8.39
C VAL A 139 3.46 0.77 8.25
N ILE A 140 3.35 1.86 7.50
CA ILE A 140 4.46 2.81 7.30
C ILE A 140 4.82 3.48 8.64
N LEU A 141 3.81 3.99 9.35
CA LEU A 141 4.00 4.63 10.65
C LEU A 141 4.68 3.68 11.65
N THR A 142 4.26 2.43 11.70
CA THR A 142 4.84 1.40 12.58
C THR A 142 6.29 1.09 12.24
N ALA A 143 6.65 1.14 10.95
CA ALA A 143 8.01 0.86 10.51
C ALA A 143 8.99 2.03 10.74
N LEU A 144 8.49 3.26 10.63
CA LEU A 144 9.29 4.49 10.68
C LEU A 144 9.33 5.13 12.07
N ALA A 145 8.30 4.95 12.89
CA ALA A 145 8.33 5.38 14.28
C ALA A 145 9.27 4.46 15.07
N GLU A 146 10.40 5.00 15.49
CA GLU A 146 11.40 4.29 16.27
C GLU A 146 10.89 4.17 17.72
N ASP A 147 11.17 5.16 18.55
CA ASP A 147 10.77 5.21 19.96
C ASP A 147 9.57 6.13 20.22
N GLN A 148 9.06 6.78 19.18
CA GLN A 148 7.88 7.64 19.23
C GLN A 148 6.61 6.84 19.57
N GLU A 149 5.72 7.43 20.38
CA GLU A 149 4.41 6.86 20.69
C GLU A 149 3.30 7.63 19.98
N ILE A 150 3.01 7.22 18.74
CA ILE A 150 2.01 7.86 17.90
C ILE A 150 0.79 6.96 17.84
N TYR A 151 -0.38 7.57 18.01
CA TYR A 151 -1.65 6.84 17.97
C TYR A 151 -2.24 6.85 16.56
N PHE A 152 -2.59 5.69 16.04
CA PHE A 152 -3.35 5.56 14.81
C PHE A 152 -4.81 5.31 15.14
N LEU A 153 -5.68 6.24 14.78
CA LEU A 153 -7.12 6.13 14.91
C LEU A 153 -7.73 5.68 13.57
N LYS A 154 -8.24 4.44 13.56
CA LYS A 154 -9.15 3.97 12.50
C LYS A 154 -10.58 4.40 12.87
N PRO A 155 -11.17 5.38 12.16
CA PRO A 155 -12.53 5.82 12.47
C PRO A 155 -13.54 4.71 12.15
N LYS A 156 -14.76 4.83 12.72
CA LYS A 156 -15.86 3.93 12.35
C LYS A 156 -16.07 3.96 10.83
N SER A 157 -16.31 2.79 10.23
CA SER A 157 -16.66 2.74 8.82
C SER A 157 -17.97 3.50 8.59
N SER A 158 -18.11 4.12 7.41
CA SER A 158 -19.35 4.78 7.01
C SER A 158 -20.56 3.84 6.99
N SER A 159 -20.34 2.51 6.95
CA SER A 159 -21.37 1.47 7.04
C SER A 159 -21.71 1.03 8.47
N GLY A 160 -21.04 1.55 9.50
CA GLY A 160 -21.24 1.17 10.91
C GLY A 160 -20.69 -0.21 11.32
N THR A 161 -20.27 -1.04 10.37
CA THR A 161 -19.85 -2.44 10.60
C THR A 161 -18.52 -2.55 11.37
N VAL A 162 -17.62 -1.58 11.25
CA VAL A 162 -16.31 -1.60 11.92
C VAL A 162 -16.29 -0.56 13.03
N ARG A 163 -16.12 -1.03 14.28
CA ARG A 163 -15.96 -0.16 15.46
C ARG A 163 -14.68 0.68 15.35
N LYS A 164 -14.68 1.82 16.04
CA LYS A 164 -13.49 2.68 16.23
C LYS A 164 -12.36 1.80 16.80
N LYS A 165 -11.17 1.86 16.20
CA LYS A 165 -9.97 1.18 16.70
C LYS A 165 -8.82 2.17 16.82
N ILE A 166 -8.05 2.02 17.89
CA ILE A 166 -6.84 2.81 18.13
C ILE A 166 -5.68 1.83 18.23
N PHE A 167 -4.59 2.15 17.54
CA PHE A 167 -3.33 1.42 17.60
C PHE A 167 -2.26 2.38 18.07
N SER A 168 -1.23 1.89 18.74
CA SER A 168 -0.05 2.69 19.11
C SER A 168 1.15 2.14 18.35
N THR A 169 2.07 2.99 17.91
CA THR A 169 3.35 2.54 17.34
C THR A 169 4.20 1.72 18.32
N LYS A 170 3.90 1.82 19.62
CA LYS A 170 4.49 1.01 20.70
C LYS A 170 3.69 -0.27 21.02
N SER A 171 2.53 -0.50 20.41
CA SER A 171 1.72 -1.70 20.72
C SER A 171 2.35 -2.99 20.22
N LEU A 172 3.30 -2.91 19.28
CA LEU A 172 4.13 -4.05 18.91
C LEU A 172 5.13 -4.35 20.04
N ASP A 173 4.80 -5.38 20.81
CA ASP A 173 5.67 -5.99 21.81
C ASP A 173 7.05 -6.36 21.24
N SER A 174 8.06 -6.40 22.11
CA SER A 174 9.42 -6.92 21.88
C SER A 174 9.46 -8.22 21.06
N ARG A 175 8.46 -9.09 21.21
CA ARG A 175 8.26 -10.32 20.42
C ARG A 175 8.15 -10.11 18.91
N TYR A 176 7.89 -8.88 18.45
CA TYR A 176 7.78 -8.50 17.04
C TYR A 176 8.83 -7.48 16.60
N ALA A 177 9.87 -7.24 17.42
CA ALA A 177 10.92 -6.26 17.12
C ALA A 177 11.61 -6.55 15.78
N ASN A 178 11.84 -7.83 15.46
CA ASN A 178 12.41 -8.26 14.17
C ASN A 178 11.53 -7.88 12.98
N VAL A 179 10.21 -7.88 13.17
CA VAL A 179 9.26 -7.60 12.11
C VAL A 179 9.02 -6.11 11.96
N LYS A 180 9.01 -5.33 13.05
CA LYS A 180 8.82 -3.87 13.02
C LYS A 180 9.74 -3.21 11.98
N LYS A 181 11.02 -3.57 12.00
CA LYS A 181 12.04 -3.06 11.06
C LYS A 181 11.85 -3.54 9.61
N ARG A 182 11.12 -4.63 9.38
CA ARG A 182 11.03 -5.36 8.10
C ARG A 182 9.61 -5.42 7.52
N ILE A 183 8.66 -4.78 8.20
CA ILE A 183 7.23 -4.83 7.84
C ILE A 183 6.95 -4.15 6.50
N LEU A 184 7.72 -3.11 6.13
CA LEU A 184 7.65 -2.47 4.80
C LEU A 184 7.96 -3.48 3.70
N PHE A 185 9.06 -4.21 3.83
CA PHE A 185 9.42 -5.26 2.89
C PHE A 185 8.35 -6.35 2.88
N ALA A 186 7.95 -6.89 4.03
CA ALA A 186 6.93 -7.94 4.08
C ALA A 186 5.62 -7.51 3.40
N HIS A 187 5.22 -6.26 3.59
CA HIS A 187 4.03 -5.68 2.99
C HIS A 187 4.16 -5.54 1.47
N ALA A 188 5.26 -4.97 0.97
CA ALA A 188 5.51 -4.81 -0.47
C ALA A 188 5.77 -6.15 -1.18
N PHE A 189 6.56 -7.04 -0.58
CA PHE A 189 6.92 -8.35 -1.15
C PHE A 189 5.70 -9.25 -1.34
N THR A 190 4.78 -9.25 -0.38
CA THR A 190 3.55 -10.05 -0.49
C THR A 190 2.42 -9.34 -1.26
N GLY A 191 2.69 -8.17 -1.83
CA GLY A 191 1.80 -7.39 -2.71
C GLY A 191 1.10 -6.23 -2.02
N CYS A 192 1.27 -5.01 -2.51
CA CYS A 192 0.54 -3.81 -2.09
C CYS A 192 -0.09 -3.11 -3.32
N ASP A 193 -0.48 -1.84 -3.21
CA ASP A 193 -1.06 -1.09 -4.34
C ASP A 193 -0.12 -0.97 -5.55
N THR A 194 1.20 -1.11 -5.36
CA THR A 194 2.22 -0.94 -6.40
C THR A 194 3.00 -2.21 -6.73
N THR A 195 2.73 -3.32 -6.02
CA THR A 195 3.38 -4.61 -6.25
C THR A 195 2.36 -5.74 -6.37
N SER A 196 2.68 -6.75 -7.17
CA SER A 196 1.81 -7.91 -7.36
C SER A 196 1.80 -8.81 -6.12
N ALA A 197 0.65 -9.42 -5.79
CA ALA A 197 0.57 -10.47 -4.79
C ALA A 197 0.87 -11.86 -5.38
N PHE A 198 1.42 -12.74 -4.56
CA PHE A 198 1.58 -14.15 -4.91
C PHE A 198 0.28 -14.92 -4.62
N PHE A 199 -0.10 -15.83 -5.52
CA PHE A 199 -1.34 -16.59 -5.38
C PHE A 199 -1.34 -17.43 -4.09
N ASN A 200 -2.37 -17.22 -3.25
CA ASN A 200 -2.53 -17.88 -1.95
C ASN A 200 -1.37 -17.71 -0.97
N ARG A 201 -0.54 -16.67 -1.11
CA ARG A 201 0.47 -16.30 -0.10
C ARG A 201 0.16 -14.91 0.44
N GLY A 202 -0.15 -14.84 1.73
CA GLY A 202 -0.57 -13.59 2.38
C GLY A 202 0.54 -12.94 3.20
N LYS A 203 0.33 -11.67 3.56
CA LYS A 203 1.19 -10.87 4.46
C LYS A 203 1.53 -11.62 5.75
N LYS A 204 0.51 -12.20 6.39
CA LYS A 204 0.67 -12.96 7.64
C LYS A 204 1.64 -14.13 7.48
N SER A 205 1.58 -14.86 6.36
CA SER A 205 2.47 -16.01 6.13
C SER A 205 3.94 -15.60 6.13
N PHE A 206 4.27 -14.47 5.49
CA PHE A 206 5.64 -13.97 5.48
C PHE A 206 6.03 -13.35 6.82
N PHE A 207 5.11 -12.62 7.46
CA PHE A 207 5.30 -12.09 8.82
C PHE A 207 5.69 -13.21 9.80
N ASP A 208 4.94 -14.32 9.80
CA ASP A 208 5.20 -15.47 10.67
C ASP A 208 6.57 -16.11 10.38
N ILE A 209 7.06 -16.06 9.14
CA ILE A 209 8.39 -16.59 8.76
C ILE A 209 9.49 -15.74 9.40
N ILE A 210 9.45 -14.42 9.22
CA ILE A 210 10.50 -13.51 9.72
C ILE A 210 10.42 -13.28 11.23
N ASN A 211 9.28 -13.54 11.86
CA ASN A 211 9.14 -13.43 13.31
C ASN A 211 9.73 -14.62 14.08
N ARG A 212 9.95 -15.76 13.43
CA ARG A 212 10.52 -16.95 14.09
C ARG A 212 11.95 -16.69 14.51
N ASP A 213 12.34 -17.21 15.67
CA ASP A 213 13.74 -17.26 16.08
C ASP A 213 14.39 -18.56 15.57
N THR A 214 14.74 -18.58 14.28
CA THR A 214 15.43 -19.71 13.64
C THR A 214 16.63 -19.22 12.83
N PRO A 215 17.66 -20.06 12.58
CA PRO A 215 18.78 -19.69 11.72
C PRO A 215 18.34 -19.26 10.32
N VAL A 216 17.32 -19.91 9.77
CA VAL A 216 16.73 -19.54 8.47
C VAL A 216 16.12 -18.14 8.54
N SER A 217 15.27 -17.86 9.53
CA SER A 217 14.68 -16.53 9.71
C SER A 217 15.75 -15.44 9.91
N LYS A 218 16.81 -15.71 10.67
CA LYS A 218 17.95 -14.79 10.85
C LYS A 218 18.66 -14.51 9.52
N LYS A 219 18.87 -15.52 8.68
CA LYS A 219 19.42 -15.36 7.33
C LYS A 219 18.50 -14.50 6.45
N LEU A 220 17.21 -14.79 6.45
CA LEU A 220 16.22 -14.02 5.68
C LEU A 220 16.14 -12.57 6.18
N CYS A 221 16.21 -12.33 7.49
CA CYS A 221 16.22 -10.99 8.06
C CYS A 221 17.39 -10.15 7.51
N LYS A 222 18.60 -10.72 7.43
CA LYS A 222 19.77 -10.05 6.83
C LYS A 222 19.54 -9.74 5.35
N ALA A 223 18.98 -10.69 4.59
CA ALA A 223 18.62 -10.46 3.19
C ALA A 223 17.58 -9.34 3.02
N VAL A 224 16.58 -9.30 3.91
CA VAL A 224 15.53 -8.26 3.91
C VAL A 224 16.10 -6.89 4.27
N ASP A 225 17.10 -6.82 5.15
CA ASP A 225 17.73 -5.55 5.54
C ASP A 225 18.40 -4.85 4.36
N LEU A 226 18.91 -5.59 3.37
CA LEU A 226 19.46 -5.02 2.13
C LEU A 226 18.43 -4.18 1.36
N PHE A 227 17.15 -4.52 1.41
CA PHE A 227 16.08 -3.73 0.75
C PHE A 227 15.87 -2.36 1.39
N ARG A 228 16.43 -2.13 2.58
CA ARG A 228 16.39 -0.86 3.30
C ARG A 228 17.65 -0.03 3.09
N MET A 229 18.69 -0.61 2.48
CA MET A 229 19.93 0.06 2.14
C MET A 229 19.92 0.51 0.69
N HIS A 230 20.87 1.36 0.31
CA HIS A 230 21.13 1.62 -1.09
C HIS A 230 21.78 0.39 -1.73
N VAL A 231 21.27 -0.02 -2.88
CA VAL A 231 21.89 -1.01 -3.77
C VAL A 231 21.98 -0.43 -5.18
N GLU A 232 23.00 -0.83 -5.93
CA GLU A 232 23.23 -0.37 -7.30
C GLU A 232 22.37 -1.15 -8.28
N SER A 233 22.17 -2.45 -8.02
CA SER A 233 21.39 -3.34 -8.89
C SER A 233 20.47 -4.27 -8.10
N VAL A 234 19.34 -4.62 -8.72
CA VAL A 234 18.47 -5.70 -8.23
C VAL A 234 19.19 -7.06 -8.14
N ASP A 235 20.30 -7.25 -8.85
CA ASP A 235 21.11 -8.47 -8.76
C ASP A 235 21.60 -8.75 -7.33
N GLU A 236 21.97 -7.72 -6.59
CA GLU A 236 22.40 -7.82 -5.18
C GLU A 236 21.27 -8.35 -4.29
N LEU A 237 20.02 -8.10 -4.68
CA LEU A 237 18.82 -8.49 -3.95
C LEU A 237 18.30 -9.87 -4.37
N LEU A 238 18.74 -10.41 -5.52
CA LEU A 238 18.15 -11.59 -6.12
C LEU A 238 18.30 -12.83 -5.25
N ASP A 239 19.49 -13.08 -4.71
CA ASP A 239 19.73 -14.32 -3.94
C ASP A 239 18.89 -14.35 -2.66
N GLY A 240 18.96 -13.26 -1.88
CA GLY A 240 18.17 -13.09 -0.67
C GLY A 240 16.66 -13.06 -0.93
N GLY A 241 16.23 -12.44 -2.03
CA GLY A 241 14.84 -12.44 -2.45
C GLY A 241 14.34 -13.84 -2.85
N VAL A 242 15.16 -14.62 -3.56
CA VAL A 242 14.82 -16.01 -3.92
C VAL A 242 14.69 -16.85 -2.66
N ASP A 243 15.61 -16.72 -1.71
CA ASP A 243 15.52 -17.42 -0.42
C ASP A 243 14.22 -17.06 0.32
N CYS A 244 13.83 -15.77 0.34
CA CYS A 244 12.54 -15.32 0.89
C CYS A 244 11.34 -15.96 0.18
N LEU A 245 11.38 -16.04 -1.16
CA LEU A 245 10.31 -16.63 -1.97
C LEU A 245 10.19 -18.13 -1.72
N LEU A 246 11.30 -18.86 -1.63
CA LEU A 246 11.30 -20.30 -1.40
C LEU A 246 10.73 -20.63 -0.02
N GLU A 247 11.11 -19.89 1.02
CA GLU A 247 10.57 -20.06 2.37
C GLU A 247 9.06 -19.74 2.41
N LEU A 248 8.62 -18.68 1.72
CA LEU A 248 7.19 -18.34 1.59
C LEU A 248 6.39 -19.47 0.93
N TYR A 249 7.01 -20.25 0.04
CA TYR A 249 6.40 -21.40 -0.61
C TYR A 249 6.59 -22.71 0.17
N GLY A 250 7.34 -22.69 1.28
CA GLY A 250 7.65 -23.85 2.12
C GLY A 250 8.57 -24.85 1.43
N TYR A 251 9.41 -24.39 0.49
CA TYR A 251 10.32 -25.24 -0.27
C TYR A 251 11.72 -25.19 0.34
N LYS A 252 12.26 -26.37 0.69
CA LYS A 252 13.64 -26.54 1.16
C LYS A 252 14.50 -27.10 0.04
N LEU A 253 15.56 -26.37 -0.33
CA LEU A 253 16.57 -26.86 -1.26
C LEU A 253 17.28 -28.07 -0.63
N LYS A 254 17.23 -29.21 -1.32
CA LYS A 254 17.87 -30.47 -0.86
C LYS A 254 19.35 -30.56 -1.22
N ILE A 255 19.82 -29.73 -2.15
CA ILE A 255 21.22 -29.72 -2.58
C ILE A 255 21.96 -28.73 -1.69
N SER A 256 22.54 -29.24 -0.61
CA SER A 256 23.53 -28.55 0.21
C SER A 256 24.91 -28.97 -0.30
N GLY A 257 25.50 -28.17 -1.20
CA GLY A 257 26.83 -28.44 -1.74
C GLY A 257 27.22 -27.55 -2.92
N ASP A 258 26.29 -27.23 -3.81
CA ASP A 258 26.56 -26.39 -4.97
C ASP A 258 26.14 -24.93 -4.73
N ASN A 259 27.01 -23.99 -5.12
CA ASN A 259 26.72 -22.57 -5.24
C ASN A 259 25.71 -22.32 -6.40
N LEU A 260 24.47 -22.77 -6.23
CA LEU A 260 23.42 -22.58 -7.22
C LEU A 260 23.11 -21.09 -7.35
N THR A 261 23.09 -20.61 -8.60
CA THR A 261 22.61 -19.26 -8.92
C THR A 261 21.13 -19.10 -8.53
N PRO A 262 20.64 -17.86 -8.30
CA PRO A 262 19.22 -17.61 -8.02
C PRO A 262 18.27 -18.21 -9.08
N LYS A 263 18.68 -18.19 -10.36
CA LYS A 263 17.95 -18.82 -11.47
C LYS A 263 17.86 -20.33 -11.32
N GLN A 264 18.95 -21.00 -10.97
CA GLN A 264 18.97 -22.45 -10.78
C GLN A 264 18.15 -22.86 -9.55
N LYS A 265 18.30 -22.16 -8.41
CA LYS A 265 17.50 -22.39 -7.19
C LYS A 265 16.01 -22.35 -7.50
N LEU A 266 15.55 -21.30 -8.18
CA LEU A 266 14.14 -21.07 -8.46
C LEU A 266 13.58 -22.01 -9.53
N SER A 267 14.35 -22.30 -10.58
CA SER A 267 13.97 -23.28 -11.61
C SER A 267 13.82 -24.68 -11.01
N LYS A 268 14.79 -25.10 -10.17
CA LYS A 268 14.72 -26.38 -9.46
C LYS A 268 13.50 -26.44 -8.55
N ALA A 269 13.27 -25.42 -7.74
CA ALA A 269 12.10 -25.36 -6.87
C ALA A 269 10.78 -25.45 -7.65
N ARG A 270 10.66 -24.70 -8.74
CA ARG A 270 9.47 -24.75 -9.62
C ARG A 270 9.26 -26.15 -10.20
N TYR A 271 10.33 -26.79 -10.70
CA TYR A 271 10.26 -28.14 -11.26
C TYR A 271 9.85 -29.18 -10.21
N ASP A 272 10.52 -29.21 -9.06
CA ASP A 272 10.23 -30.15 -7.98
C ASP A 272 8.78 -29.96 -7.45
N MET A 273 8.32 -28.72 -7.31
CA MET A 273 6.95 -28.41 -6.89
C MET A 273 5.90 -28.77 -7.95
N PHE A 274 6.23 -28.63 -9.24
CA PHE A 274 5.37 -29.05 -10.34
C PHE A 274 5.21 -30.56 -10.36
N LEU A 275 6.31 -31.32 -10.29
CA LEU A 275 6.28 -32.78 -10.22
C LEU A 275 5.45 -33.25 -9.03
N LYS A 276 5.71 -32.72 -7.82
CA LYS A 276 4.95 -33.07 -6.62
C LYS A 276 3.44 -32.87 -6.81
N LYS A 277 3.04 -31.77 -7.45
CA LYS A 277 1.63 -31.47 -7.71
C LYS A 277 1.03 -32.35 -8.79
N ASN A 278 1.78 -32.64 -9.86
CA ASN A 278 1.34 -33.61 -10.88
C ASN A 278 1.15 -35.00 -10.29
N THR A 279 2.07 -35.47 -9.45
CA THR A 279 1.93 -36.77 -8.77
C THR A 279 0.71 -36.82 -7.87
N LEU A 280 0.44 -35.75 -7.11
CA LEU A 280 -0.77 -35.65 -6.29
C LEU A 280 -2.05 -35.57 -7.15
N HIS A 281 -1.98 -34.89 -8.28
CA HIS A 281 -3.08 -34.77 -9.23
C HIS A 281 -3.42 -36.12 -9.88
N MET A 282 -2.42 -36.89 -10.33
CA MET A 282 -2.62 -38.23 -10.90
C MET A 282 -3.25 -39.21 -9.91
N LYS A 283 -3.07 -39.00 -8.60
CA LYS A 283 -3.69 -39.80 -7.53
C LYS A 283 -5.10 -39.33 -7.16
N SER A 284 -5.56 -38.19 -7.67
CA SER A 284 -6.86 -37.59 -7.35
C SER A 284 -7.91 -37.99 -8.40
N THR A 285 -9.13 -38.32 -7.94
CA THR A 285 -10.27 -38.65 -8.81
C THR A 285 -10.80 -37.46 -9.62
N LYS A 286 -10.38 -36.23 -9.28
CA LYS A 286 -10.76 -34.99 -9.99
C LYS A 286 -9.72 -34.62 -11.08
N LYS A 287 -10.13 -34.66 -12.35
CA LYS A 287 -9.33 -34.31 -13.54
C LYS A 287 -9.10 -32.79 -13.72
N ASN A 288 -8.58 -32.10 -12.71
CA ASN A 288 -8.25 -30.66 -12.84
C ASN A 288 -6.77 -30.46 -13.20
N THR A 289 -6.46 -29.67 -14.23
CA THR A 289 -5.08 -29.33 -14.60
C THR A 289 -4.32 -28.69 -13.43
N VAL A 290 -3.01 -28.94 -13.34
CA VAL A 290 -2.19 -28.32 -12.29
C VAL A 290 -2.22 -26.80 -12.43
N ASN A 291 -2.73 -26.14 -11.40
CA ASN A 291 -2.81 -24.69 -11.36
C ASN A 291 -1.40 -24.08 -11.22
N ILE A 292 -0.85 -23.58 -12.34
CA ILE A 292 0.50 -23.01 -12.42
C ILE A 292 0.67 -21.79 -11.49
N ALA A 293 -0.40 -21.04 -11.19
CA ALA A 293 -0.33 -19.88 -10.28
C ALA A 293 0.15 -20.26 -8.87
N THR A 294 0.00 -21.54 -8.48
CA THR A 294 0.46 -22.05 -7.19
C THR A 294 1.96 -22.32 -7.12
N LEU A 295 2.71 -22.13 -8.20
CA LEU A 295 4.18 -22.20 -8.24
C LEU A 295 4.79 -20.81 -7.96
N PRO A 296 6.00 -20.74 -7.38
CA PRO A 296 6.70 -19.45 -7.20
C PRO A 296 7.03 -18.85 -8.57
N LEU A 297 7.10 -17.53 -8.73
CA LEU A 297 7.38 -16.87 -10.02
C LEU A 297 8.65 -17.43 -10.70
N ALA A 298 8.73 -17.36 -12.03
CA ALA A 298 9.98 -17.61 -12.73
C ALA A 298 10.96 -16.43 -12.53
N ILE A 299 12.26 -16.66 -12.69
CA ILE A 299 13.30 -15.68 -12.32
C ILE A 299 13.11 -14.31 -12.96
N ASN A 300 12.74 -14.23 -14.24
CA ASN A 300 12.56 -12.95 -14.92
C ASN A 300 11.38 -12.16 -14.35
N GLY A 301 10.24 -12.82 -14.13
CA GLY A 301 9.07 -12.19 -13.52
C GLY A 301 9.32 -11.83 -12.04
N PHE A 302 10.11 -12.64 -11.34
CA PHE A 302 10.48 -12.38 -9.96
C PHE A 302 11.45 -11.19 -9.82
N ARG A 303 12.41 -11.05 -10.75
CA ARG A 303 13.32 -9.89 -10.82
C ARG A 303 12.52 -8.58 -10.93
N GLU A 304 11.56 -8.53 -11.85
CA GLU A 304 10.71 -7.35 -12.03
C GLU A 304 9.82 -7.08 -10.80
N HIS A 305 9.34 -8.14 -10.14
CA HIS A 305 8.64 -8.00 -8.87
C HIS A 305 9.55 -7.41 -7.78
N LEU A 306 10.78 -7.91 -7.62
CA LEU A 306 11.75 -7.40 -6.64
C LEU A 306 12.14 -5.96 -6.91
N LYS A 307 12.31 -5.56 -8.18
CA LYS A 307 12.55 -4.16 -8.53
C LYS A 307 11.46 -3.24 -7.98
N ARG A 308 10.19 -3.60 -8.17
CA ARG A 308 9.05 -2.82 -7.64
C ARG A 308 8.98 -2.85 -6.12
N VAL A 309 9.31 -3.99 -5.49
CA VAL A 309 9.39 -4.11 -4.02
C VAL A 309 10.44 -3.16 -3.47
N TYR A 310 11.65 -3.18 -4.03
CA TYR A 310 12.73 -2.30 -3.62
C TYR A 310 12.34 -0.84 -3.80
N TYR A 311 11.88 -0.45 -4.99
CA TYR A 311 11.40 0.91 -5.24
C TYR A 311 10.36 1.36 -4.21
N GLN A 312 9.38 0.50 -3.91
CA GLN A 312 8.33 0.83 -2.95
C GLN A 312 8.87 0.99 -1.53
N VAL A 313 9.75 0.08 -1.07
CA VAL A 313 10.37 0.17 0.26
C VAL A 313 11.19 1.46 0.38
N GLN A 314 11.99 1.77 -0.63
CA GLN A 314 12.82 2.98 -0.67
C GLN A 314 11.97 4.26 -0.67
N SER A 315 10.83 4.24 -1.39
CA SER A 315 9.87 5.36 -1.37
C SER A 315 9.24 5.61 0.00
N TRP A 316 9.08 4.57 0.81
CA TRP A 316 8.55 4.70 2.17
C TRP A 316 9.62 5.16 3.17
N ILE A 317 10.82 4.59 3.11
CA ILE A 317 11.93 4.94 4.02
C ILE A 317 12.41 6.38 3.80
N GLY A 318 12.28 6.91 2.59
CA GLY A 318 12.55 8.33 2.31
C GLY A 318 13.88 8.62 1.64
N PHE A 319 14.63 7.59 1.23
CA PHE A 319 15.78 7.77 0.32
C PHE A 319 15.41 8.50 -0.98
N LEU A 320 14.14 8.46 -1.38
CA LEU A 320 13.63 9.17 -2.57
C LEU A 320 13.24 10.64 -2.32
N THR A 321 13.43 11.14 -1.10
CA THR A 321 12.88 12.42 -0.69
C THR A 321 13.77 13.08 0.35
N GLN A 322 14.90 13.63 -0.11
CA GLN A 322 15.50 14.91 0.30
C GLN A 322 16.97 14.94 -0.14
N SER A 323 17.42 16.13 -0.55
CA SER A 323 18.71 16.48 -1.15
C SER A 323 18.83 16.26 -2.67
N ASN A 324 19.46 17.26 -3.33
CA ASN A 324 19.87 17.24 -4.74
C ASN A 324 21.03 16.26 -5.02
N GLU A 325 21.38 15.40 -4.07
CA GLU A 325 22.58 14.54 -4.12
C GLU A 325 22.27 13.04 -3.98
N VAL A 326 21.03 12.63 -3.67
CA VAL A 326 20.65 11.20 -3.60
C VAL A 326 19.93 10.79 -4.90
N PRO A 327 20.30 9.66 -5.55
CA PRO A 327 19.66 9.22 -6.77
C PRO A 327 18.16 9.02 -6.54
N THR A 328 17.34 9.89 -7.15
CA THR A 328 15.92 9.63 -7.26
C THR A 328 15.78 8.38 -8.13
N LEU A 329 15.47 7.22 -7.53
CA LEU A 329 15.27 5.99 -8.28
C LEU A 329 14.23 6.26 -9.37
N ASN A 330 14.62 6.11 -10.63
CA ASN A 330 13.70 6.34 -11.73
C ASN A 330 12.77 5.10 -11.84
N PRO A 331 11.43 5.26 -11.75
CA PRO A 331 10.51 4.13 -11.83
C PRO A 331 10.77 3.21 -13.04
N THR A 332 11.24 3.75 -14.17
CA THR A 332 11.48 2.96 -15.39
C THR A 332 12.60 1.94 -15.26
N ASP A 333 13.59 2.22 -14.42
CA ASP A 333 14.70 1.30 -14.15
C ASP A 333 14.27 0.21 -13.15
N TRP A 334 13.20 0.50 -12.39
CA TRP A 334 12.70 -0.31 -11.28
C TRP A 334 11.33 -0.95 -11.54
N GLY A 335 11.15 -1.46 -12.76
CA GLY A 335 10.05 -2.38 -13.11
C GLY A 335 8.76 -1.70 -13.55
N TRP A 336 8.83 -0.42 -13.92
CA TRP A 336 7.78 0.33 -14.59
C TRP A 336 8.17 0.70 -16.02
N LYS A 337 7.20 1.01 -16.87
CA LYS A 337 7.38 1.52 -18.23
C LYS A 337 6.50 2.73 -18.43
N LEU A 338 7.03 3.75 -19.10
CA LEU A 338 6.25 4.91 -19.52
C LEU A 338 5.53 4.59 -20.84
N ASN A 339 4.21 4.49 -20.80
CA ASN A 339 3.39 4.40 -22.00
C ASN A 339 3.05 5.81 -22.48
N SER A 340 3.52 6.15 -23.68
CA SER A 340 3.18 7.39 -24.38
C SER A 340 1.81 7.36 -25.07
N MET A 341 1.16 6.19 -25.15
CA MET A 341 -0.16 6.00 -25.74
C MET A 341 -1.02 5.09 -24.85
N VAL A 342 -2.07 5.64 -24.25
CA VAL A 342 -3.14 4.83 -23.65
C VAL A 342 -4.03 4.31 -24.78
N ARG A 343 -3.74 3.11 -25.30
CA ARG A 343 -4.82 2.22 -25.74
C ARG A 343 -5.20 1.38 -24.53
N ALA A 344 -6.31 1.74 -23.89
CA ALA A 344 -7.01 0.82 -23.03
C ALA A 344 -7.58 -0.31 -23.92
N MET A 345 -6.82 -1.39 -24.14
CA MET A 345 -7.44 -2.63 -24.57
C MET A 345 -8.04 -3.30 -23.33
N CYS A 346 -9.32 -3.03 -23.13
CA CYS A 346 -10.24 -4.07 -22.69
C CYS A 346 -11.32 -4.13 -23.78
N LEU A 347 -11.52 -5.33 -24.33
CA LEU A 347 -12.54 -5.58 -25.34
C LEU A 347 -13.90 -4.98 -24.92
N HIS A 348 -14.50 -4.29 -25.90
CA HIS A 348 -15.84 -3.71 -25.99
C HIS A 348 -16.12 -2.33 -25.35
N ARG A 349 -16.16 -1.32 -26.26
CA ARG A 349 -16.91 -0.03 -26.33
C ARG A 349 -16.86 0.89 -25.09
N ALA A 350 -16.62 2.21 -25.16
CA ALA A 350 -16.58 3.17 -26.26
C ALA A 350 -15.55 4.30 -25.96
N ASN A 351 -15.25 5.07 -27.00
CA ASN A 351 -14.24 6.13 -27.09
C ASN A 351 -14.43 7.31 -26.13
N PHE A 352 -13.34 7.76 -25.50
CA PHE A 352 -13.05 9.17 -25.29
C PHE A 352 -11.53 9.40 -25.38
N LEU A 353 -11.13 10.39 -26.19
CA LEU A 353 -9.76 10.73 -26.54
C LEU A 353 -9.16 11.71 -25.52
N HIS A 354 -8.09 11.30 -24.83
CA HIS A 354 -7.04 12.22 -24.37
C HIS A 354 -5.69 11.51 -24.35
N LYS A 355 -4.70 12.08 -25.06
CA LYS A 355 -3.31 11.64 -25.02
C LYS A 355 -2.68 12.11 -23.71
N ARG A 356 -2.38 11.19 -22.79
CA ARG A 356 -1.53 11.44 -21.61
C ARG A 356 -0.50 10.32 -21.47
N ARG A 357 0.74 10.68 -21.10
CA ARG A 357 1.82 9.73 -20.79
C ARG A 357 1.56 9.12 -19.39
N LYS A 358 1.72 7.80 -19.22
CA LYS A 358 1.42 7.10 -17.96
C LYS A 358 2.42 6.00 -17.63
N LEU A 359 2.60 5.67 -16.36
CA LEU A 359 3.42 4.53 -15.93
C LEU A 359 2.58 3.24 -15.83
N THR A 360 3.11 2.14 -16.33
CA THR A 360 2.53 0.80 -16.19
C THR A 360 3.59 -0.22 -15.81
N CYS A 361 3.20 -1.26 -15.06
CA CYS A 361 4.09 -2.36 -14.70
C CYS A 361 4.66 -3.06 -15.96
N VAL A 362 5.93 -3.46 -15.93
CA VAL A 362 6.47 -4.38 -16.94
C VAL A 362 5.81 -5.75 -16.74
N SER A 363 4.96 -6.14 -17.69
CA SER A 363 4.45 -7.51 -17.82
C SER A 363 5.37 -8.26 -18.78
N ILE A 364 5.92 -9.39 -18.33
CA ILE A 364 6.44 -10.41 -19.26
C ILE A 364 5.21 -11.21 -19.66
N ASP A 365 4.95 -11.36 -20.95
CA ASP A 365 3.76 -12.03 -21.49
C ASP A 365 3.62 -13.45 -20.92
N ILE A 366 2.81 -13.59 -19.87
CA ILE A 366 2.33 -14.87 -19.39
C ILE A 366 0.97 -15.07 -20.05
N TYR A 367 0.95 -15.90 -21.09
CA TYR A 367 -0.27 -16.35 -21.74
C TYR A 367 -1.26 -16.92 -20.70
N VAL A 368 -2.47 -16.34 -20.69
CA VAL A 368 -3.76 -16.87 -20.22
C VAL A 368 -3.82 -17.45 -18.79
N GLY A 369 -4.52 -16.75 -17.89
CA GLY A 369 -5.10 -17.39 -16.68
C GLY A 369 -5.29 -16.51 -15.43
N LEU A 370 -4.70 -15.32 -15.34
CA LEU A 370 -4.81 -14.47 -14.15
C LEU A 370 -5.97 -13.47 -14.24
N SER A 371 -7.20 -13.97 -14.37
CA SER A 371 -8.38 -13.16 -14.10
C SER A 371 -9.05 -13.69 -12.84
N ARG A 372 -9.18 -12.82 -11.82
CA ARG A 372 -9.95 -13.00 -10.57
C ARG A 372 -9.18 -13.56 -9.35
N SER A 373 -8.14 -12.88 -8.87
CA SER A 373 -7.91 -12.76 -7.41
C SER A 373 -6.89 -11.66 -7.06
N ILE A 374 -7.34 -10.40 -7.06
CA ILE A 374 -6.59 -9.31 -6.41
C ILE A 374 -7.54 -8.62 -5.44
N ALA A 375 -7.71 -9.26 -4.29
CA ALA A 375 -8.28 -8.63 -3.11
C ALA A 375 -7.28 -8.86 -1.97
N CYS A 376 -6.36 -7.92 -1.82
CA CYS A 376 -5.46 -7.86 -0.67
C CYS A 376 -6.30 -7.56 0.58
N LYS A 377 -6.36 -8.50 1.54
CA LYS A 377 -6.97 -8.25 2.84
C LYS A 377 -5.90 -7.70 3.79
N SER A 378 -5.63 -6.38 3.73
CA SER A 378 -4.73 -5.68 4.66
C SER A 378 -5.17 -5.75 6.14
N SER A 379 -6.40 -6.20 6.40
CA SER A 379 -6.96 -6.38 7.75
C SER A 379 -6.29 -7.47 8.60
N ALA A 380 -5.54 -8.40 8.00
CA ALA A 380 -4.76 -9.38 8.76
C ALA A 380 -3.56 -8.73 9.47
N LEU A 381 -2.85 -7.83 8.80
CA LEU A 381 -1.66 -7.16 9.35
C LEU A 381 -2.02 -6.22 10.50
N ALA A 382 -3.13 -5.49 10.37
CA ALA A 382 -3.65 -4.67 11.46
C ALA A 382 -3.97 -5.46 12.73
N ARG A 383 -4.38 -6.74 12.62
CA ARG A 383 -4.66 -7.60 13.78
C ARG A 383 -3.39 -8.10 14.48
N GLU A 384 -2.30 -8.27 13.74
CA GLU A 384 -1.00 -8.62 14.34
C GLU A 384 -0.38 -7.41 15.05
N ILE A 385 -0.50 -6.21 14.47
CA ILE A 385 -0.08 -4.95 15.11
C ILE A 385 -0.86 -4.70 16.42
N ASP A 386 -2.13 -5.12 16.47
CA ASP A 386 -3.03 -4.99 17.64
C ASP A 386 -2.62 -5.88 18.83
N GLY A 387 -1.81 -6.93 18.63
CA GLY A 387 -1.31 -7.80 19.72
C GLY A 387 -2.37 -8.46 20.63
N GLN A 388 -3.67 -8.34 20.37
CA GLN A 388 -4.72 -8.76 21.30
C GLN A 388 -5.44 -10.06 20.88
N LYS A 389 -4.95 -11.18 21.42
CA LYS A 389 -5.83 -12.19 22.02
C LYS A 389 -5.45 -12.28 23.50
N GLN A 390 -6.41 -11.96 24.36
CA GLN A 390 -6.37 -12.00 25.83
C GLN A 390 -5.71 -10.80 26.56
N THR A 391 -6.36 -9.64 26.57
CA THR A 391 -6.39 -8.70 27.74
C THR A 391 -7.51 -7.65 27.67
N ALA A 392 -8.48 -7.77 26.76
CA ALA A 392 -9.62 -6.85 26.65
C ALA A 392 -10.73 -7.10 27.70
N ARG A 393 -10.36 -7.37 28.97
CA ARG A 393 -11.30 -7.48 30.10
C ARG A 393 -10.98 -6.58 31.30
N GLN A 394 -9.95 -5.73 31.24
CA GLN A 394 -9.57 -4.91 32.41
C GLN A 394 -9.73 -3.39 32.27
N PHE A 395 -10.27 -2.87 31.16
CA PHE A 395 -10.47 -1.41 31.00
C PHE A 395 -11.94 -0.96 30.88
N GLN A 396 -12.90 -1.81 31.24
CA GLN A 396 -14.33 -1.43 31.28
C GLN A 396 -14.88 -1.08 32.68
N ASN A 397 -14.07 -1.18 33.74
CA ASN A 397 -14.46 -0.79 35.09
C ASN A 397 -13.41 0.17 35.68
N ARG A 398 -13.68 1.48 35.58
CA ARG A 398 -13.20 2.63 36.37
C ARG A 398 -13.52 3.89 35.54
N ASN A 399 -14.77 4.35 35.59
CA ASN A 399 -15.30 5.47 36.41
C ASN A 399 -15.44 6.71 35.49
N GLU A 400 -16.66 7.23 35.34
CA GLU A 400 -17.19 8.40 36.08
C GLU A 400 -16.37 9.67 35.84
#